data_AF-A0A847IRU9-F1
#
_entry.id   AF-A0A847IRU9-F1
#
_cell.length_a   1.000
_cell.length_b   1.000
_cell.length_c   1.000
_cell.angle_alpha   90.00
_cell.angle_beta   90.00
_cell.angle_gamma   90.00
#
_symmetry.space_group_name_H-M   'P 1'
#
loop_
_entity.id
_entity.type
_entity.pdbx_description
1 polymer ?
#
loop_
_entity_poly.entity_id
_entity_poly.type
_entity_poly.pdbx_seq_one_letter_code
_entity_poly.pdbx_strand_id
1 'polypeptide(L)'
;MDKGKRNGNIYTIVYAALMVTLVAALLAFASQLLKPRQVANMMAETEQTILRSVYLEDQPYEKYITDTVAGPDQLPLFICTLDNGTRKYIIPLHGKGLWGPLWGYLALNDDFRTIYGAVFDHKSETPGLGAEITTPAFRDPFRGKSLYSGDEFVSISVLKQGRSQNNPNAVDGISGGTLT
;
A
#
# COMPACT_ATOMS: atom_id res chain seq x y z
N MET A 1 -30.46 32.98 -56.90
CA MET A 1 -29.17 32.49 -56.36
C MET A 1 -29.39 32.14 -54.90
N ASP A 2 -29.54 30.84 -54.65
CA ASP A 2 -29.81 30.26 -53.33
C ASP A 2 -28.54 30.28 -52.46
N LYS A 3 -28.66 30.80 -51.24
CA LYS A 3 -27.58 30.81 -50.24
C LYS A 3 -27.82 29.63 -49.29
N GLY A 4 -27.30 28.47 -49.66
CA GLY A 4 -27.28 27.27 -48.82
C GLY A 4 -26.60 27.53 -47.48
N LYS A 5 -27.39 27.66 -46.41
CA LYS A 5 -26.90 27.81 -45.03
C LYS A 5 -26.36 26.46 -44.52
N ARG A 6 -25.10 26.49 -44.10
CA ARG A 6 -24.38 25.38 -43.43
C ARG A 6 -25.05 25.03 -42.10
N ASN A 7 -25.97 24.08 -42.10
CA ASN A 7 -26.51 23.48 -40.87
C ASN A 7 -25.72 22.25 -40.39
N GLY A 8 -24.69 21.80 -41.11
CA GLY A 8 -23.93 20.59 -40.79
C GLY A 8 -23.25 20.59 -39.42
N ASN A 9 -22.68 21.72 -39.00
CA ASN A 9 -21.92 21.79 -37.73
C ASN A 9 -22.84 21.84 -36.49
N ILE A 10 -24.03 22.45 -36.60
CA ILE A 10 -24.94 22.59 -35.45
C ILE A 10 -25.52 21.23 -35.07
N TYR A 11 -25.90 20.40 -36.05
CA TYR A 11 -26.37 19.04 -35.77
C TYR A 11 -25.29 18.21 -35.07
N THR A 12 -24.04 18.27 -35.52
CA THR A 12 -22.94 17.56 -34.88
C THR A 12 -22.71 18.04 -33.45
N ILE A 13 -22.74 19.36 -33.21
CA ILE A 13 -22.55 19.92 -31.86
C ILE A 13 -23.68 19.50 -30.91
N VAL A 14 -24.94 19.59 -31.36
CA VAL A 14 -26.10 19.22 -30.52
C VAL A 14 -26.11 17.71 -30.24
N TYR A 15 -25.86 16.89 -31.26
CA TYR A 15 -25.78 15.43 -31.08
C TYR A 15 -24.65 15.05 -30.12
N ALA A 16 -23.46 15.63 -30.30
CA ALA A 16 -22.33 15.37 -29.40
C ALA A 16 -22.65 15.79 -27.96
N ALA A 17 -23.29 16.95 -27.75
CA ALA A 17 -23.69 17.40 -26.42
C ALA A 17 -24.69 16.45 -25.75
N LEU A 18 -25.71 15.98 -26.50
CA LEU A 18 -26.68 15.01 -26.00
C LEU A 18 -26.04 13.65 -25.68
N MET A 19 -25.17 13.16 -26.56
CA MET A 19 -24.48 11.89 -26.35
C MET A 19 -23.53 11.96 -25.14
N VAL A 20 -22.75 13.03 -25.01
CA VAL A 20 -21.83 13.23 -23.88
C VAL A 20 -22.59 13.31 -22.56
N THR A 21 -23.70 14.05 -22.51
CA THR A 21 -24.52 14.16 -21.28
C THR A 21 -25.15 12.81 -20.91
N LEU A 22 -25.65 12.05 -21.88
CA LEU A 22 -26.19 10.71 -21.67
C LEU A 22 -25.12 9.74 -21.15
N VAL A 23 -23.96 9.68 -21.80
CA VAL A 23 -22.85 8.79 -21.40
C VAL A 23 -22.32 9.18 -20.03
N ALA A 24 -22.15 10.47 -19.75
CA ALA A 24 -21.70 10.95 -18.44
C ALA A 24 -22.69 10.57 -17.33
N ALA A 25 -24.00 10.73 -17.56
CA ALA A 25 -25.03 10.34 -16.59
C ALA A 25 -25.03 8.82 -16.34
N LEU A 26 -24.91 8.01 -17.41
CA LEU A 26 -24.82 6.55 -17.30
C LEU A 26 -23.59 6.12 -16.50
N LEU A 27 -22.41 6.65 -16.81
CA LEU A 27 -21.17 6.34 -16.12
C LEU A 27 -21.20 6.78 -14.66
N ALA A 28 -21.75 7.97 -14.37
CA ALA A 28 -21.88 8.46 -13.00
C ALA A 28 -22.82 7.57 -12.17
N PHE A 29 -23.95 7.15 -12.75
CA PHE A 29 -24.89 6.24 -12.10
C PHE A 29 -24.26 4.87 -11.85
N ALA A 30 -23.61 4.28 -12.86
CA ALA A 30 -22.90 3.01 -12.73
C ALA A 30 -21.80 3.10 -11.66
N SER A 31 -21.00 4.18 -11.66
CA SER A 31 -19.98 4.42 -10.64
C SER A 31 -20.58 4.48 -9.23
N GLN A 32 -21.69 5.20 -9.04
CA GLN A 32 -22.33 5.32 -7.72
C GLN A 32 -22.85 3.98 -7.19
N LEU A 33 -23.33 3.09 -8.05
CA LEU A 33 -23.74 1.73 -7.67
C LEU A 33 -22.54 0.82 -7.30
N LEU A 34 -21.37 1.03 -7.91
CA LEU A 34 -20.18 0.23 -7.66
C LEU A 34 -19.33 0.75 -6.48
N LYS A 35 -19.39 2.05 -6.16
CA LYS A 35 -18.61 2.67 -5.08
C LYS A 35 -18.65 1.89 -3.74
N PRO A 36 -19.82 1.44 -3.23
CA PRO A 36 -19.86 0.70 -1.97
C PRO A 36 -19.01 -0.59 -2.01
N ARG A 37 -19.03 -1.30 -3.14
CA ARG A 37 -18.22 -2.53 -3.31
C ARG A 37 -16.73 -2.22 -3.44
N GLN A 38 -16.37 -1.15 -4.13
CA GLN A 38 -14.98 -0.72 -4.22
C GLN A 38 -14.42 -0.35 -2.84
N VAL A 39 -15.19 0.38 -2.04
CA VAL A 39 -14.81 0.77 -0.67
C VAL A 39 -14.63 -0.47 0.22
N ALA A 40 -15.60 -1.39 0.21
CA ALA A 40 -15.49 -2.63 0.98
C ALA A 40 -14.26 -3.46 0.58
N ASN A 41 -13.97 -3.55 -0.72
CA ASN A 41 -12.79 -4.27 -1.21
C ASN A 41 -11.47 -3.60 -0.79
N MET A 42 -11.39 -2.26 -0.84
CA MET A 42 -10.20 -1.53 -0.37
C MET A 42 -9.98 -1.68 1.14
N MET A 43 -11.05 -1.68 1.94
CA MET A 43 -10.95 -1.90 3.38
C MET A 43 -10.50 -3.33 3.68
N ALA A 44 -11.10 -4.33 3.02
CA ALA A 44 -10.68 -5.72 3.14
C ALA A 44 -9.21 -5.92 2.73
N GLU A 45 -8.76 -5.28 1.64
CA GLU A 45 -7.36 -5.31 1.22
C GLU A 45 -6.43 -4.67 2.25
N THR A 46 -6.86 -3.55 2.86
CA THR A 46 -6.11 -2.88 3.92
C THR A 46 -5.96 -3.79 5.15
N GLU A 47 -7.06 -4.39 5.61
CA GLU A 47 -7.07 -5.34 6.72
C GLU A 47 -6.14 -6.54 6.46
N GLN A 48 -6.24 -7.13 5.27
CA GLN A 48 -5.37 -8.25 4.87
C GLN A 48 -3.90 -7.82 4.75
N THR A 49 -3.63 -6.59 4.32
CA THR A 49 -2.27 -6.06 4.28
C THR A 49 -1.70 -5.91 5.69
N ILE A 50 -2.49 -5.43 6.66
CA ILE A 50 -2.08 -5.36 8.07
C ILE A 50 -1.78 -6.76 8.59
N LEU A 51 -2.66 -7.74 8.35
CA LEU A 51 -2.46 -9.14 8.77
C LEU A 51 -1.23 -9.78 8.11
N ARG A 52 -0.94 -9.44 6.85
CA ARG A 52 0.26 -9.88 6.13
C ARG A 52 1.56 -9.41 6.79
N SER A 53 1.56 -8.25 7.46
CA SER A 53 2.74 -7.80 8.22
C SER A 53 3.07 -8.68 9.44
N VAL A 54 2.09 -9.47 9.90
CA VAL A 54 2.20 -10.39 11.03
C VAL A 54 1.99 -11.86 10.63
N TYR A 55 2.06 -12.19 9.34
CA TYR A 55 1.94 -13.56 8.81
C TYR A 55 0.62 -14.26 9.18
N LEU A 56 -0.48 -13.50 9.18
CA LEU A 56 -1.84 -13.98 9.47
C LEU A 56 -2.77 -13.75 8.27
N GLU A 57 -2.26 -13.89 7.04
CA GLU A 57 -3.08 -13.80 5.84
C GLU A 57 -4.28 -14.76 5.91
N ASP A 58 -5.41 -14.33 5.34
CA ASP A 58 -6.68 -15.07 5.32
C ASP A 58 -7.30 -15.33 6.71
N GLN A 59 -6.76 -14.74 7.78
CA GLN A 59 -7.36 -14.79 9.11
C GLN A 59 -8.37 -13.66 9.33
N PRO A 60 -9.31 -13.81 10.28
CA PRO A 60 -10.22 -12.72 10.65
C PRO A 60 -9.47 -11.57 11.32
N TYR A 61 -9.56 -10.36 10.75
CA TYR A 61 -8.91 -9.15 11.26
C TYR A 61 -9.24 -8.89 12.74
N GLU A 62 -10.54 -8.84 13.05
CA GLU A 62 -11.07 -8.55 14.40
C GLU A 62 -10.65 -9.58 15.47
N LYS A 63 -10.21 -10.78 15.06
CA LYS A 63 -9.70 -11.77 16.01
C LYS A 63 -8.33 -11.38 16.55
N TYR A 64 -7.47 -10.85 15.68
CA TYR A 64 -6.06 -10.67 15.97
C TYR A 64 -5.69 -9.21 16.24
N ILE A 65 -6.31 -8.25 15.55
CA ILE A 65 -6.09 -6.83 15.78
C ILE A 65 -7.03 -6.37 16.89
N THR A 66 -6.51 -6.39 18.11
CA THR A 66 -7.32 -6.22 19.34
C THR A 66 -7.46 -4.77 19.79
N ASP A 67 -6.54 -3.90 19.39
CA ASP A 67 -6.55 -2.50 19.81
C ASP A 67 -5.86 -1.62 18.74
N THR A 68 -6.22 -0.35 18.71
CA THR A 68 -5.61 0.68 17.87
C THR A 68 -5.42 1.95 18.69
N VAL A 69 -4.17 2.35 18.87
CA VAL A 69 -3.81 3.53 19.65
C VAL A 69 -3.42 4.66 18.70
N ALA A 70 -3.89 5.88 18.96
CA ALA A 70 -3.44 7.05 18.22
C ALA A 70 -2.02 7.45 18.66
N GLY A 71 -1.07 7.37 17.74
CA GLY A 71 0.28 7.89 17.89
C GLY A 71 0.40 9.38 17.57
N PRO A 72 1.63 9.91 17.49
CA PRO A 72 1.89 11.26 17.02
C PRO A 72 1.23 11.53 15.67
N ASP A 73 0.73 12.74 15.45
CA ASP A 73 0.03 13.15 14.22
C ASP A 73 -1.18 12.28 13.85
N GLN A 74 -1.82 11.64 14.84
CA GLN A 74 -2.95 10.72 14.66
C GLN A 74 -2.62 9.47 13.82
N LEU A 75 -1.34 9.11 13.73
CA LEU A 75 -0.93 7.87 13.07
C LEU A 75 -1.32 6.66 13.93
N PRO A 76 -2.11 5.71 13.42
CA PRO A 76 -2.55 4.57 14.21
C PRO A 76 -1.39 3.61 14.49
N LEU A 77 -1.34 3.09 15.71
CA LEU A 77 -0.55 1.94 16.10
C LEU A 77 -1.50 0.77 16.33
N PHE A 78 -1.45 -0.25 15.47
CA PHE A 78 -2.29 -1.43 15.64
C PHE A 78 -1.60 -2.43 16.56
N ILE A 79 -2.35 -2.99 17.50
CA ILE A 79 -1.86 -4.02 18.43
C ILE A 79 -2.46 -5.35 18.03
N CYS A 80 -1.59 -6.25 17.56
CA CYS A 80 -1.95 -7.61 17.22
C CYS A 80 -1.66 -8.54 18.41
N THR A 81 -2.63 -9.33 18.83
CA THR A 81 -2.46 -10.36 19.88
C THR A 81 -2.56 -11.74 19.25
N LEU A 82 -1.45 -12.49 19.26
CA LEU A 82 -1.39 -13.85 18.74
C LEU A 82 -2.11 -14.83 19.68
N ASP A 83 -2.43 -16.04 19.20
CA ASP A 83 -3.16 -17.05 19.99
C ASP A 83 -2.43 -17.46 21.29
N ASN A 84 -1.10 -17.29 21.36
CA ASN A 84 -0.29 -17.53 22.55
C ASN A 84 -0.23 -16.33 23.52
N GLY A 85 -0.98 -15.26 23.27
CA GLY A 85 -1.00 -14.03 24.06
C GLY A 85 0.16 -13.06 23.76
N THR A 86 1.08 -13.39 22.85
CA THR A 86 2.17 -12.50 22.47
C THR A 86 1.62 -11.33 21.66
N ARG A 87 2.05 -10.11 22.00
CA ARG A 87 1.68 -8.90 21.27
C ARG A 87 2.70 -8.54 20.19
N LYS A 88 2.20 -8.01 19.07
CA LYS A 88 2.96 -7.40 17.99
C LYS A 88 2.42 -6.00 17.73
N TYR A 89 3.30 -5.07 17.41
CA TYR A 89 2.98 -3.66 17.26
C TYR A 89 3.18 -3.26 15.81
N ILE A 90 2.10 -2.90 15.12
CA ILE A 90 2.10 -2.68 13.68
C ILE A 90 2.01 -1.17 13.40
N ILE A 91 3.01 -0.65 12.71
CA ILE A 91 3.17 0.76 12.38
C ILE A 91 2.91 0.94 10.87
N PRO A 92 1.98 1.83 10.46
CA PRO A 92 1.78 2.17 9.07
C PRO A 92 2.97 2.97 8.54
N LEU A 93 3.39 2.66 7.33
CA LEU A 93 4.47 3.32 6.62
C LEU A 93 3.92 3.99 5.35
N HIS A 94 4.44 5.18 5.05
CA HIS A 94 4.15 5.90 3.83
C HIS A 94 5.43 6.46 3.23
N GLY A 95 5.53 6.42 1.91
CA GLY A 95 6.70 6.88 1.18
C GLY A 95 6.35 7.32 -0.23
N LYS A 96 7.37 7.86 -0.92
CA LYS A 96 7.29 8.25 -2.33
C LYS A 96 8.28 7.39 -3.11
N GLY A 97 7.77 6.61 -4.04
CA GLY A 97 8.57 5.86 -5.00
C GLY A 97 8.91 6.70 -6.23
N LEU A 98 9.34 6.03 -7.30
CA LEU A 98 9.69 6.68 -8.55
C LEU A 98 8.45 7.21 -9.28
N TRP A 99 7.40 6.40 -9.36
CA TRP A 99 6.22 6.67 -10.17
C TRP A 99 4.98 7.02 -9.35
N GLY A 100 4.98 6.72 -8.05
CA GLY A 100 3.83 6.95 -7.20
C GLY A 100 4.09 6.79 -5.71
N PRO A 101 3.02 6.90 -4.90
CA PRO A 101 3.13 6.63 -3.47
C PRO A 101 3.41 5.15 -3.21
N LEU A 102 4.21 4.93 -2.16
CA LEU A 102 4.45 3.64 -1.53
C LEU A 102 3.76 3.66 -0.16
N TRP A 103 3.28 2.51 0.28
CA TRP A 103 2.80 2.33 1.64
C TRP A 103 3.16 0.95 2.14
N GLY A 104 2.99 0.72 3.44
CA GLY A 104 3.30 -0.56 4.04
C GLY A 104 2.95 -0.59 5.51
N TYR A 105 3.27 -1.72 6.13
CA TYR A 105 3.14 -1.90 7.56
C TYR A 105 4.36 -2.63 8.09
N LEU A 106 4.90 -2.14 9.20
CA LEU A 106 6.01 -2.74 9.91
C LEU A 106 5.53 -3.26 11.26
N ALA A 107 5.64 -4.57 11.46
CA ALA A 107 5.31 -5.20 12.73
C ALA A 107 6.58 -5.36 13.58
N LEU A 108 6.52 -4.96 14.84
CA LEU A 108 7.58 -5.10 15.82
C LEU A 108 7.23 -6.13 16.89
N ASN A 109 8.26 -6.74 17.46
CA ASN A 109 8.15 -7.50 18.70
C ASN A 109 7.89 -6.58 19.90
N ASP A 110 7.65 -7.19 21.06
CA ASP A 110 7.42 -6.51 22.34
C ASP A 110 8.61 -5.73 22.88
N ASP A 111 9.81 -6.02 22.37
CA ASP A 111 11.02 -5.25 22.62
C ASP A 111 11.05 -3.88 21.90
N PHE A 112 10.11 -3.61 20.98
CA PHE A 112 10.07 -2.42 20.12
C PHE A 112 11.37 -2.15 19.32
N ARG A 113 12.22 -3.16 19.20
CA ARG A 113 13.52 -3.08 18.52
C ARG A 113 13.57 -4.03 17.34
N THR A 114 13.05 -5.24 17.51
CA THR A 114 13.16 -6.32 16.53
C THR A 114 11.92 -6.36 15.65
N ILE A 115 12.14 -6.36 14.34
CA ILE A 115 11.09 -6.49 13.34
C ILE A 115 10.56 -7.92 13.35
N TYR A 116 9.25 -8.03 13.59
CA TYR A 116 8.53 -9.28 13.45
C TYR A 116 8.26 -9.59 11.98
N GLY A 117 7.79 -8.61 11.22
CA GLY A 117 7.49 -8.74 9.80
C GLY A 117 7.27 -7.38 9.15
N ALA A 118 7.30 -7.36 7.83
CA ALA A 118 7.12 -6.15 7.03
C ALA A 118 6.32 -6.46 5.77
N VAL A 119 5.53 -5.48 5.34
CA VAL A 119 4.79 -5.53 4.09
C VAL A 119 4.83 -4.18 3.43
N PHE A 120 4.97 -4.19 2.10
CA PHE A 120 5.01 -2.99 1.29
C PHE A 120 4.10 -3.16 0.09
N ASP A 121 3.58 -2.04 -0.39
CA ASP A 121 2.76 -1.93 -1.56
C ASP A 121 2.97 -0.58 -2.25
N HIS A 122 2.45 -0.47 -3.46
CA HIS A 122 2.64 0.70 -4.30
C HIS A 122 1.45 0.95 -5.20
N LYS A 123 1.30 2.21 -5.64
CA LYS A 123 0.27 2.54 -6.62
C LYS A 123 0.66 2.16 -8.05
N SER A 124 1.94 2.37 -8.42
CA SER A 124 2.31 2.43 -9.85
C SER A 124 3.78 2.14 -10.15
N GLU A 125 4.51 1.46 -9.26
CA GLU A 125 5.88 1.05 -9.58
C GLU A 125 5.90 0.02 -10.72
N THR A 126 7.01 -0.07 -11.43
CA THR A 126 7.13 -0.92 -12.63
C THR A 126 7.29 -2.40 -12.25
N PRO A 127 6.45 -3.32 -12.78
CA PRO A 127 6.62 -4.77 -12.65
C PRO A 127 8.00 -5.26 -13.05
N GLY A 128 8.61 -6.15 -12.27
CA GLY A 128 9.98 -6.64 -12.48
C GLY A 128 11.09 -5.67 -12.04
N LEU A 129 10.75 -4.48 -11.53
CA LEU A 129 11.67 -3.49 -10.97
C LEU A 129 11.15 -3.06 -9.58
N GLY A 130 10.74 -1.81 -9.41
CA GLY A 130 10.25 -1.30 -8.13
C GLY A 130 9.04 -2.05 -7.56
N ALA A 131 8.21 -2.67 -8.39
CA ALA A 131 7.05 -3.42 -7.92
C ALA A 131 7.40 -4.67 -7.11
N GLU A 132 8.65 -5.14 -7.19
CA GLU A 132 9.11 -6.33 -6.47
C GLU A 132 9.12 -6.13 -4.94
N ILE A 133 8.92 -4.89 -4.44
CA ILE A 133 8.77 -4.63 -3.00
C ILE A 133 7.57 -5.38 -2.38
N THR A 134 6.60 -5.78 -3.19
CA THR A 134 5.42 -6.54 -2.77
C THR A 134 5.69 -8.04 -2.60
N THR A 135 6.85 -8.52 -3.06
CA THR A 135 7.16 -9.95 -3.07
C THR A 135 7.73 -10.43 -1.73
N PRO A 136 7.55 -11.73 -1.39
CA PRO A 136 8.21 -12.31 -0.21
C PRO A 136 9.73 -12.16 -0.23
N ALA A 137 10.35 -12.22 -1.42
CA ALA A 137 11.79 -12.09 -1.58
C ALA A 137 12.34 -10.75 -1.05
N PHE A 138 11.56 -9.66 -1.15
CA PHE A 138 11.93 -8.36 -0.57
C PHE A 138 11.45 -8.21 0.87
N ARG A 139 10.26 -8.73 1.22
CA ARG A 139 9.63 -8.54 2.53
C ARG A 139 10.24 -9.40 3.64
N ASP A 140 10.48 -10.68 3.38
CA ASP A 140 10.91 -11.65 4.39
C ASP A 140 12.28 -11.32 5.01
N PRO A 141 13.29 -10.78 4.28
CA PRO A 141 14.58 -10.39 4.86
C PRO A 141 14.51 -9.35 5.99
N PHE A 142 13.40 -8.61 6.12
CA PHE A 142 13.21 -7.68 7.23
C PHE A 142 12.98 -8.39 8.56
N ARG A 143 12.49 -9.63 8.55
CA ARG A 143 12.20 -10.40 9.76
C ARG A 143 13.47 -10.61 10.59
N GLY A 144 13.38 -10.30 11.88
CA GLY A 144 14.47 -10.43 12.84
C GLY A 144 15.53 -9.33 12.75
N LYS A 145 15.40 -8.36 11.83
CA LYS A 145 16.26 -7.18 11.81
C LYS A 145 15.94 -6.26 12.98
N SER A 146 16.94 -5.54 13.45
CA SER A 146 16.80 -4.57 14.53
C SER A 146 16.70 -3.16 13.96
N LEU A 147 15.86 -2.31 14.54
CA LEU A 147 15.85 -0.87 14.26
C LEU A 147 16.99 -0.12 14.99
N TYR A 148 17.72 -0.81 15.86
CA TYR A 148 18.75 -0.26 16.72
C TYR A 148 20.10 -0.94 16.51
N SER A 149 21.18 -0.16 16.68
CA SER A 149 22.55 -0.64 16.82
C SER A 149 23.02 -0.26 18.23
N GLY A 150 23.07 -1.24 19.14
CA GLY A 150 23.23 -0.96 20.57
C GLY A 150 22.01 -0.20 21.12
N ASP A 151 22.22 1.04 21.56
CA ASP A 151 21.17 1.95 22.04
C ASP A 151 20.82 3.07 21.05
N GLU A 152 21.50 3.13 19.91
CA GLU A 152 21.23 4.11 18.86
C GLU A 152 20.16 3.59 17.90
N PHE A 153 19.13 4.40 17.64
CA PHE A 153 18.14 4.11 16.60
C PHE A 153 18.74 4.40 15.21
N VAL A 154 18.78 3.38 14.35
CA VAL A 154 19.39 3.45 13.01
C VAL A 154 18.45 3.06 11.87
N SER A 155 17.24 2.59 12.17
CA SER A 155 16.28 2.04 11.18
C SER A 155 16.87 0.87 10.37
N ILE A 156 16.22 0.51 9.26
CA ILE A 156 16.71 -0.49 8.29
C ILE A 156 17.17 0.20 7.01
N SER A 157 18.43 -0.03 6.65
CA SER A 157 18.99 0.41 5.37
C SER A 157 18.66 -0.58 4.25
N VAL A 158 18.21 -0.07 3.11
CA VAL A 158 18.07 -0.86 1.87
C VAL A 158 19.35 -0.65 1.05
N LEU A 159 20.18 -1.68 0.96
CA LEU A 159 21.48 -1.63 0.27
C LEU A 159 21.38 -2.19 -1.14
N LYS A 160 22.38 -1.96 -2.00
CA LYS A 160 22.42 -2.67 -3.29
C LYS A 160 22.42 -4.18 -3.07
N GLN A 161 21.76 -4.92 -3.95
CA GLN A 161 21.65 -6.38 -3.86
C GLN A 161 22.99 -7.07 -3.59
N GLY A 162 23.02 -8.01 -2.64
CA GLY A 162 24.20 -8.75 -2.20
C GLY A 162 25.08 -8.01 -1.20
N ARG A 163 24.63 -6.88 -0.62
CA ARG A 163 25.44 -6.04 0.28
C ARG A 163 24.93 -6.01 1.72
N SER A 164 23.78 -6.62 2.02
CA SER A 164 23.21 -6.67 3.37
C SER A 164 23.59 -7.91 4.17
N GLN A 165 24.47 -8.77 3.65
CA GLN A 165 24.86 -10.02 4.32
C GLN A 165 25.41 -9.74 5.72
N ASN A 166 24.91 -10.49 6.71
CA ASN A 166 25.27 -10.38 8.13
C ASN A 166 25.04 -8.99 8.76
N ASN A 167 24.31 -8.08 8.11
CA ASN A 167 23.97 -6.79 8.67
C ASN A 167 22.59 -6.88 9.38
N PRO A 168 22.52 -6.67 10.71
CA PRO A 168 21.26 -6.74 11.46
C PRO A 168 20.33 -5.55 11.22
N ASN A 169 20.82 -4.46 10.60
CA ASN A 169 20.08 -3.24 10.32
C ASN A 169 19.99 -2.96 8.81
N ALA A 170 20.15 -3.98 7.96
CA ALA A 170 20.03 -3.80 6.51
C ALA A 170 19.43 -4.99 5.79
N VAL A 171 18.82 -4.69 4.64
CA VAL A 171 18.30 -5.65 3.65
C VAL A 171 18.80 -5.31 2.26
N ASP A 172 18.72 -6.27 1.36
CA ASP A 172 19.05 -6.07 -0.04
C ASP A 172 17.89 -5.41 -0.78
N GLY A 173 18.21 -4.40 -1.57
CA GLY A 173 17.31 -3.71 -2.47
C GLY A 173 17.14 -4.46 -3.79
N ILE A 174 16.19 -3.98 -4.59
CA ILE A 174 15.82 -4.62 -5.84
C ILE A 174 16.74 -4.17 -6.98
N SER A 175 17.24 -5.14 -7.75
CA SER A 175 18.04 -4.87 -8.94
C SER A 175 17.25 -4.08 -9.97
N GLY A 176 17.78 -2.96 -10.44
CA GLY A 176 17.09 -2.06 -11.38
C GLY A 176 15.97 -1.22 -10.75
N GLY A 177 15.63 -1.43 -9.47
CA GLY A 177 14.62 -0.68 -8.72
C GLY A 177 15.20 0.30 -7.69
N THR A 178 16.45 0.78 -7.86
CA THR A 178 17.18 1.54 -6.81
C THR A 178 16.52 2.87 -6.39
N LEU A 179 15.66 3.45 -7.22
CA LEU A 179 14.93 4.69 -6.88
C LEU A 179 13.65 4.43 -6.08
N THR A 180 13.13 3.22 -6.15
CA THR A 180 11.99 2.75 -5.36
C THR A 180 12.47 2.40 -3.95
#